data_AF-F5Y6I8-F1
#
_entry.id   AF-F5Y6I8-F1
#
_cell.length_a   1.000
_cell.length_b   1.000
_cell.length_c   1.000
_cell.angle_alpha   90.00
_cell.angle_beta   90.00
_cell.angle_gamma   90.00
#
_symmetry.space_group_name_H-M   'P 1'
#
loop_
_entity.id
_entity.type
_entity.pdbx_description
1 polymer ?
#
loop_
_entity_poly.entity_id
_entity_poly.type
_entity_poly.pdbx_seq_one_letter_code
_entity_poly.pdbx_strand_id
1 'polypeptide(L)' 'MSDDVTNLARRDSQRIPLDDEQEVQSWARRLNTSPERLRQAVQAVGNQVHEVRVHLGQTSPTGDLPKAAQGTAD' A
#
# COMPACT_ATOMS: atom_id res chain seq x y z
N MET A 1 -23.35 6.24 -13.50
CA MET A 1 -22.94 4.83 -13.68
C MET A 1 -21.41 4.88 -13.67
N SER A 2 -20.68 4.82 -12.54
CA SER A 2 -20.64 3.84 -11.44
C SER A 2 -20.55 2.40 -11.91
N ASP A 3 -19.46 1.76 -11.47
CA ASP A 3 -19.04 0.37 -11.65
C ASP A 3 -18.47 -0.04 -13.02
N ASP A 4 -17.15 0.13 -13.19
CA ASP A 4 -16.31 -0.82 -13.95
C ASP A 4 -14.78 -0.61 -13.78
N VAL A 5 -14.32 0.15 -12.77
CA VAL A 5 -12.88 0.21 -12.44
C VAL A 5 -12.39 -1.00 -11.64
N THR A 6 -13.30 -1.90 -11.24
CA THR A 6 -12.99 -3.02 -10.35
C THR A 6 -12.29 -4.20 -11.05
N ASN A 7 -12.14 -4.19 -12.38
CA ASN A 7 -11.61 -5.34 -13.12
C ASN A 7 -10.23 -5.14 -13.79
N LEU A 8 -9.72 -3.91 -13.97
CA LEU A 8 -8.45 -3.73 -14.71
C LEU A 8 -7.16 -3.92 -13.90
N ALA A 9 -7.20 -3.76 -12.57
CA ALA A 9 -6.03 -4.06 -11.73
C ALA A 9 -5.73 -5.58 -11.63
N ARG A 10 -6.44 -6.43 -12.38
CA ARG A 10 -6.59 -7.88 -12.11
C ARG A 10 -5.59 -8.80 -12.82
N ARG A 11 -4.81 -8.41 -13.83
CA ARG A 11 -3.99 -9.41 -14.55
C ARG A 11 -2.47 -9.27 -14.52
N ASP A 12 -1.88 -8.07 -14.59
CA ASP A 12 -0.41 -7.98 -14.75
C ASP A 12 0.27 -6.84 -14.00
N SER A 13 -0.43 -6.13 -13.12
CA SER A 13 0.21 -5.13 -12.26
C SER A 13 0.98 -5.83 -11.14
N GLN A 14 2.14 -6.39 -11.50
CA GLN A 14 3.18 -6.77 -10.55
C GLN A 14 3.75 -5.55 -9.81
N ARG A 15 3.34 -4.32 -10.20
CA ARG A 15 3.81 -3.04 -9.68
C ARG A 15 2.71 -2.27 -8.95
N ILE A 16 3.09 -1.63 -7.86
CA ILE A 16 2.29 -0.71 -7.05
C ILE A 16 2.58 0.71 -7.55
N PRO A 17 1.67 1.34 -8.31
CA PRO A 17 1.85 2.74 -8.70
C PRO A 17 1.72 3.63 -7.46
N LEU A 18 2.76 4.44 -7.22
CA LEU A 18 2.74 5.48 -6.19
C LEU A 18 2.30 6.86 -6.72
N ASP A 19 2.08 6.95 -8.03
CA ASP A 19 1.69 8.19 -8.72
C ASP A 19 0.27 8.64 -8.35
N ASP A 20 -0.61 7.68 -8.03
CA ASP A 20 -1.99 7.93 -7.65
C ASP A 20 -2.27 7.49 -6.21
N GLU A 21 -2.74 8.42 -5.38
CA GLU A 21 -3.02 8.15 -3.98
C GLU A 21 -4.19 7.19 -3.76
N GLN A 22 -5.17 7.14 -4.68
CA GLN A 22 -6.28 6.19 -4.62
C GLN A 22 -5.80 4.77 -4.88
N GLU A 23 -4.84 4.61 -5.79
CA GLU A 23 -4.17 3.33 -6.02
C GLU A 23 -3.39 2.90 -4.78
N VAL A 24 -2.57 3.78 -4.19
CA VAL A 24 -1.83 3.49 -2.96
C VAL A 24 -2.78 3.04 -1.84
N GLN A 25 -3.89 3.73 -1.63
CA GLN A 25 -4.88 3.35 -0.62
C GLN A 25 -5.56 2.01 -0.94
N SER A 26 -5.85 1.73 -2.21
CA SER A 26 -6.46 0.48 -2.64
C SER A 26 -5.51 -0.71 -2.45
N TRP A 27 -4.22 -0.53 -2.76
CA TRP A 27 -3.16 -1.51 -2.52
C TRP A 27 -2.89 -1.70 -1.03
N ALA A 28 -2.87 -0.63 -0.25
CA ALA A 28 -2.69 -0.68 1.20
C ALA A 28 -3.78 -1.53 1.85
N ARG A 29 -5.05 -1.33 1.45
CA ARG A 29 -6.17 -2.17 1.89
C ARG A 29 -6.03 -3.63 1.45
N ARG A 30 -5.64 -3.90 0.21
CA ARG A 30 -5.39 -5.27 -0.30
C ARG A 30 -4.28 -6.01 0.45
N LEU A 31 -3.26 -5.27 0.87
CA LEU A 31 -2.09 -5.78 1.58
C LEU A 31 -2.25 -5.70 3.11
N ASN A 32 -3.41 -5.27 3.60
CA ASN A 32 -3.71 -5.07 5.03
C ASN A 32 -2.63 -4.21 5.74
N THR A 33 -2.20 -3.14 5.08
CA THR A 33 -1.18 -2.20 5.58
C THR A 33 -1.65 -0.75 5.45
N SER A 34 -0.89 0.19 5.99
CA SER A 34 -1.13 1.64 5.83
C SER A 34 -0.48 2.16 4.53
N PRO A 35 -1.03 3.20 3.90
CA PRO A 35 -0.45 3.80 2.68
C PRO A 35 0.99 4.29 2.90
N GLU A 36 1.30 4.80 4.08
CA GLU A 36 2.67 5.20 4.45
C GLU A 36 3.62 4.01 4.49
N ARG A 37 3.23 2.93 5.18
CA ARG A 37 4.01 1.69 5.28
C ARG A 37 4.17 1.01 3.91
N LEU A 38 3.15 1.11 3.05
CA LEU A 38 3.24 0.68 1.66
C LEU A 38 4.29 1.48 0.89
N ARG A 39 4.29 2.82 1.01
CA ARG A 39 5.31 3.69 0.38
C ARG A 39 6.71 3.40 0.90
N GLN A 40 6.86 3.14 2.21
CA GLN A 40 8.15 2.77 2.80
C GLN A 40 8.64 1.41 2.29
N ALA A 41 7.77 0.41 2.23
CA ALA A 41 8.11 -0.89 1.68
C ALA A 41 8.50 -0.77 0.20
N VAL A 42 7.73 -0.01 -0.59
CA VAL A 42 8.05 0.25 -2.00
C VAL A 42 9.39 0.98 -2.17
N GLN A 43 9.75 1.90 -1.27
CA GLN A 43 11.07 2.53 -1.30
C GLN A 43 12.20 1.56 -0.91
N ALA A 44 11.93 0.60 -0.01
CA ALA A 44 12.93 -0.34 0.47
C ALA A 44 13.23 -1.48 -0.52
N VAL A 45 12.19 -2.03 -1.17
CA VAL A 45 12.32 -3.20 -2.06
C VAL A 45 11.88 -2.95 -3.50
N GLY A 46 11.43 -1.74 -3.82
CA GLY A 46 10.89 -1.40 -5.14
C GLY A 46 9.37 -1.54 -5.21
N ASN A 47 8.79 -1.08 -6.33
CA ASN A 47 7.34 -1.08 -6.52
C ASN A 47 6.74 -2.47 -6.79
N GLN A 48 7.53 -3.54 -6.71
CA GLN A 48 7.08 -4.89 -7.00
C GLN A 48 6.20 -5.43 -5.86
N VAL A 49 4.94 -5.76 -6.16
CA VAL A 49 3.95 -6.31 -5.21
C VAL A 49 4.49 -7.55 -4.51
N HIS A 50 5.20 -8.42 -5.23
CA HIS A 50 5.77 -9.63 -4.66
C HIS A 50 6.80 -9.30 -3.57
N GLU A 51 7.77 -8.44 -3.88
CA GLU A 51 8.82 -8.04 -2.94
C GLU A 51 8.23 -7.28 -1.76
N VAL A 52 7.29 -6.36 -2.01
CA VAL A 52 6.59 -5.61 -0.95
C VAL A 52 5.83 -6.55 -0.04
N ARG A 53 5.17 -7.58 -0.55
CA ARG A 53 4.48 -8.60 0.27
C ARG A 53 5.45 -9.41 1.13
N VAL A 54 6.62 -9.75 0.59
CA VAL A 54 7.68 -10.47 1.32
C VAL A 54 8.26 -9.56 2.40
N HIS A 55 8.54 -8.29 2.08
CA HIS A 55 9.08 -7.28 2.99
C HIS A 55 8.10 -6.94 4.13
N LEU A 56 6.81 -6.80 3.80
CA LEU A 56 5.76 -6.60 4.80
C LEU A 56 5.53 -7.83 5.66
N GLY A 57 6.11 -8.98 5.29
CA GLY A 57 6.22 -10.18 6.12
C GLY A 57 4.90 -10.55 6.77
N GLN A 58 3.95 -11.09 5.99
CA GLN A 58 2.63 -11.54 6.47
C GLN A 58 2.73 -12.71 7.49
N THR A 59 3.35 -12.44 8.63
CA THR A 59 3.56 -13.33 9.78
C THR A 59 3.51 -12.55 11.10
N SER A 60 2.75 -11.46 11.21
CA SER A 60 2.26 -10.99 12.52
C SER A 60 1.07 -10.04 12.39
N PRO A 61 -0.13 -10.39 12.90
CA PRO A 61 -1.28 -9.50 13.03
C PRO A 61 -1.14 -8.49 14.19
N THR A 62 0.08 -8.08 14.55
CA THR A 62 0.32 -7.25 15.74
C THR A 62 0.51 -5.80 15.35
N GLY A 63 -0.62 -5.08 15.25
CA GLY A 63 -0.92 -4.02 16.21
C GLY A 63 0.06 -2.86 16.41
N ASP A 64 0.91 -2.52 15.43
CA ASP A 64 1.55 -1.19 15.42
C ASP A 64 0.74 -0.26 14.52
N LEU A 65 -0.40 0.21 15.07
CA LEU A 65 -0.95 1.50 14.70
C LEU A 65 0.14 2.53 15.03
N PRO A 66 0.66 3.31 14.06
CA PRO A 66 1.58 4.38 14.39
C PRO A 66 0.85 5.32 15.36
N LYS A 67 1.39 5.41 16.58
CA LYS A 67 1.10 6.51 17.49
C LYS A 67 1.40 7.80 16.74
N ALA A 68 0.36 8.62 16.62
CA ALA A 68 0.37 9.96 16.05
C ALA A 68 1.75 10.65 16.10
N ALA A 69 2.23 11.09 14.93
CA ALA A 69 3.05 12.28 14.82
C ALA A 69 2.17 13.38 14.21
N GLN A 70 1.62 14.21 15.10
CA GLN A 70 1.06 15.52 14.77
C GLN A 70 2.15 16.40 14.15
N GLY A 71 1.73 17.25 13.21
CA GLY A 71 2.53 18.35 12.68
C GLY A 71 1.62 19.47 12.21
N THR A 72 0.78 19.99 13.10
CA THR A 72 0.28 21.37 13.03
C THR A 72 1.49 22.30 13.16
N ALA A 73 1.75 23.16 12.17
CA ALA A 73 2.58 24.35 12.35
C ALA A 73 2.24 25.40 11.27
N ASP A 74 1.69 26.51 11.78
CA ASP A 74 1.48 27.88 11.25
C ASP A 74 0.73 28.08 9.93
#